data_AF-A0A8J7EUC7-F1
#
_entry.id   AF-A0A8J7EUC7-F1
#
_cell.length_a   1.000
_cell.length_b   1.000
_cell.length_c   1.000
_cell.angle_alpha   90.00
_cell.angle_beta   90.00
_cell.angle_gamma   90.00
#
_symmetry.space_group_name_H-M   'P 1'
#
loop_
_entity.id
_entity.type
_entity.pdbx_description
1 polymer ?
#
loop_
_entity_poly.entity_id
_entity_poly.type
_entity_poly.pdbx_seq_one_letter_code
_entity_poly.pdbx_strand_id
1 'polypeptide(L)' 'MLDPQTLRERILLIEGKRESLVKLLEQPDLGTLRIDVNQALEEIDDLIEEFKRTFPDAETN' A
#
# COMPACT_ATOMS: atom_id res chain seq x y z
N MET A 1 17.31 -8.18 15.01
CA MET A 1 15.85 -8.41 14.99
C MET A 1 15.26 -7.35 14.06
N LEU A 2 14.24 -7.67 13.28
CA LEU A 2 13.56 -6.64 12.47
C LEU A 2 12.66 -5.86 13.44
N ASP A 3 12.96 -4.59 13.67
CA ASP A 3 12.19 -3.74 14.57
C ASP A 3 10.77 -3.51 14.01
N PRO A 4 9.71 -3.75 14.81
CA PRO A 4 8.32 -3.51 14.40
C PRO A 4 8.08 -2.07 13.91
N GLN A 5 8.84 -1.13 14.47
CA GLN A 5 8.83 0.28 14.07
C GLN A 5 9.31 0.45 12.61
N THR A 6 10.37 -0.23 12.20
CA THR A 6 10.88 -0.20 10.82
C THR A 6 9.87 -0.78 9.83
N LEU A 7 9.15 -1.83 10.21
CA LEU A 7 8.10 -2.39 9.36
C LEU A 7 6.91 -1.42 9.23
N ARG A 8 6.55 -0.75 10.32
CA ARG A 8 5.52 0.29 10.33
C ARG A 8 5.88 1.48 9.44
N GLU A 9 7.11 1.98 9.51
CA GLU A 9 7.60 3.04 8.61
C GLU A 9 7.54 2.61 7.14
N ARG A 10 7.86 1.35 6.83
CA ARG A 10 7.74 0.80 5.47
C ARG A 10 6.29 0.74 5.01
N ILE A 11 5.35 0.38 5.88
CA ILE A 11 3.92 0.38 5.56
C ILE A 11 3.42 1.80 5.29
N LEU A 12 3.82 2.80 6.09
CA LEU A 12 3.50 4.21 5.82
C LEU A 12 4.03 4.67 4.45
N LEU A 13 5.24 4.23 4.07
CA LEU A 13 5.77 4.50 2.73
C LEU A 13 4.96 3.83 1.62
N ILE A 14 4.45 2.62 1.87
CA ILE A 14 3.61 1.88 0.93
C ILE A 14 2.23 2.55 0.78
N GLU A 15 1.64 3.04 1.87
CA GLU A 15 0.41 3.85 1.84
C GLU A 15 0.60 5.14 1.03
N GLY A 16 1.75 5.81 1.16
CA GLY A 16 2.08 6.97 0.31
C GLY A 16 2.21 6.62 -1.18
N LYS A 17 2.71 5.43 -1.50
CA LYS A 17 2.77 4.93 -2.89
C LYS A 17 1.39 4.60 -3.44
N ARG A 18 0.47 4.10 -2.61
CA ARG A 18 -0.94 3.87 -2.97
C ARG A 18 -1.59 5.16 -3.47
N GLU A 19 -1.41 6.27 -2.74
CA GLU A 19 -1.95 7.58 -3.16
C GLU A 19 -1.42 8.01 -4.54
N SER A 20 -0.14 7.75 -4.80
CA SER A 20 0.49 8.06 -6.09
C SER A 20 -0.10 7.23 -7.24
N LEU A 21 -0.41 5.96 -6.99
CA LEU A 21 -1.05 5.06 -7.97
C LEU A 21 -2.52 5.44 -8.22
N VAL A 22 -3.25 5.87 -7.19
CA VAL A 22 -4.62 6.40 -7.35
C VAL A 22 -4.62 7.64 -8.25
N LYS A 23 -3.72 8.60 -8.00
CA LYS A 23 -3.55 9.78 -8.85
C LYS A 23 -3.16 9.43 -10.28
N LEU A 24 -2.42 8.33 -10.46
CA LEU A 24 -2.07 7.83 -11.78
C LEU A 24 -3.31 7.25 -12.50
N LEU A 25 -4.19 6.52 -11.80
CA LEU A 25 -5.45 6.01 -12.38
C LEU A 25 -6.43 7.10 -12.85
N GLU A 26 -6.36 8.28 -12.26
CA GLU A 26 -7.19 9.42 -12.67
C GLU A 26 -6.79 9.96 -14.05
N GLN A 27 -5.58 9.62 -14.55
CA GLN A 27 -5.15 10.05 -15.86
C GLN A 27 -5.84 9.24 -16.97
N PRO A 28 -6.42 9.89 -17.99
CA PRO A 28 -7.19 9.21 -19.03
C PRO A 28 -6.33 8.42 -20.03
N ASP A 29 -5.03 8.68 -20.10
CA ASP A 29 -4.11 8.14 -21.13
C ASP A 29 -3.32 6.90 -20.67
N LEU A 30 -3.79 6.19 -19.63
CA LEU A 30 -3.05 5.04 -19.09
C LEU A 30 -3.07 3.80 -20.00
N GLY A 31 -4.07 3.65 -20.86
CA GLY A 31 -4.21 2.47 -21.72
C GLY A 31 -4.08 1.15 -20.94
N THR A 32 -3.10 0.32 -21.31
CA THR A 32 -2.81 -0.97 -20.65
C THR A 32 -2.25 -0.83 -19.24
N LEU A 33 -1.55 0.27 -18.95
CA LEU A 33 -0.97 0.55 -17.63
C LEU A 33 -2.06 0.67 -16.55
N ARG A 34 -3.30 0.98 -16.94
CA ARG A 34 -4.45 1.00 -16.02
C ARG A 34 -4.64 -0.35 -15.33
N ILE A 35 -4.45 -1.46 -16.05
CA ILE A 35 -4.63 -2.80 -15.51
C ILE A 35 -3.52 -3.08 -14.49
N ASP A 36 -2.27 -2.82 -14.86
CA ASP A 36 -1.11 -3.00 -13.98
C ASP A 36 -1.21 -2.14 -12.70
N VAL A 37 -1.70 -0.90 -12.83
CA VAL A 37 -1.88 0.01 -11.69
C VAL A 37 -3.02 -0.45 -10.77
N ASN A 38 -4.13 -0.96 -11.32
CA ASN A 38 -5.19 -1.56 -10.49
C ASN A 38 -4.68 -2.79 -9.74
N GLN A 39 -3.91 -3.65 -10.40
CA GLN A 39 -3.31 -4.83 -9.76
C GLN A 39 -2.34 -4.42 -8.65
N ALA A 40 -1.47 -3.44 -8.90
CA ALA A 40 -0.55 -2.94 -7.89
C ALA A 40 -1.27 -2.31 -6.67
N LEU A 41 -2.42 -1.66 -6.88
CA LEU A 41 -3.25 -1.14 -5.79
C LEU A 41 -3.87 -2.27 -4.97
N GLU A 42 -4.37 -3.32 -5.62
CA GLU A 42 -4.93 -4.49 -4.94
C GLU A 42 -3.87 -5.21 -4.09
N GLU A 43 -2.66 -5.41 -4.64
CA GLU A 43 -1.54 -6.01 -3.88
C GLU A 43 -1.10 -5.14 -2.69
N ILE A 44 -1.14 -3.81 -2.83
CA ILE A 44 -0.84 -2.89 -1.72
C ILE A 44 -1.91 -2.98 -0.64
N ASP A 45 -3.19 -2.98 -1.01
CA ASP A 45 -4.30 -3.08 -0.06
C ASP A 45 -4.25 -4.42 0.69
N ASP A 46 -4.00 -5.54 -0.01
CA ASP A 46 -3.85 -6.87 0.61
C ASP A 46 -2.64 -6.93 1.57
N LEU A 47 -1.50 -6.35 1.19
CA LEU A 47 -0.31 -6.27 2.05
C LEU A 47 -0.56 -5.44 3.32
N ILE A 48 -1.31 -4.35 3.22
CA ILE A 48 -1.69 -3.52 4.37
C ILE A 48 -2.63 -4.30 5.29
N GLU A 49 -3.62 -5.02 4.73
CA GLU A 49 -4.53 -5.87 5.52
C GLU A 49 -3.79 -7.01 6.24
N GLU A 50 -2.87 -7.68 5.55
CA GLU A 50 -2.04 -8.74 6.14
C GLU A 50 -1.15 -8.18 7.26
N PHE A 51 -0.57 -7.00 7.07
CA PHE A 51 0.21 -6.32 8.11
C PHE A 51 -0.65 -6.01 9.35
N LYS A 52 -1.84 -5.43 9.18
CA LYS A 52 -2.75 -5.14 10.30
C LYS A 52 -3.17 -6.41 11.06
N ARG A 53 -3.41 -7.50 10.33
CA ARG A 53 -3.72 -8.81 10.93
C ARG A 53 -2.55 -9.40 11.70
N THR A 54 -1.33 -9.23 11.19
CA THR A 54 -0.10 -9.76 11.81
C THR A 54 0.33 -8.91 13.01
N PHE A 55 0.05 -7.60 12.99
CA PHE A 55 0.43 -6.63 14.02
C PHE A 55 -0.78 -5.82 14.53
N PRO A 56 -1.78 -6.46 15.16
CA PRO A 56 -2.99 -5.79 15.63
C PRO A 56 -2.72 -4.73 16.72
N ASP A 57 -1.63 -4.90 17.47
CA ASP A 57 -1.20 -3.97 18.53
C ASP A 57 -0.65 -2.65 17.97
N ALA A 58 -0.34 -2.59 16.67
CA ALA A 58 0.17 -1.37 16.06
C ALA A 58 -0.89 -0.24 16.11
N GLU A 59 -2.19 -0.53 16.00
CA GLU A 59 -3.24 0.51 15.95
C GLU A 59 -3.63 1.10 17.31
N THR A 60 -3.04 0.65 18.43
CA THR A 60 -3.42 1.10 19.77
C THR A 60 -2.35 2.02 20.39
N ASN A 61 -2.35 3.31 20.03
CA ASN A 61 -1.81 4.37 20.91
C ASN A 61 -2.38 5.75 20.55
#